data_AF-A0A535KTE2-F1
#
_entry.id   AF-A0A535KTE2-F1
#
_cell.length_a   1.000
_cell.length_b   1.000
_cell.length_c   1.000
_cell.angle_alpha   90.00
_cell.angle_beta   90.00
_cell.angle_gamma   90.00
#
_symmetry.space_group_name_H-M   'P 1'
#
loop_
_entity.id
_entity.type
_entity.pdbx_description
1 polymer ?
#
loop_
_entity_poly.entity_id
_entity_poly.type
_entity_poly.pdbx_seq_one_letter_code
_entity_poly.pdbx_strand_id
1 'polypeptide(L)' 'GGMASHEWYDFIKNDPPLLHGIVKTDRLVVFGGGYAIKTDAGIIGGIGVSGAHYSEDMEVAQAGLEAL' A
#
# COMPACT_ATOMS: atom_id res chain seq x y z
N GLY A 1 9.57 -5.39 -5.70
CA GLY A 1 8.13 -5.59 -5.92
C GLY A 1 7.41 -5.53 -4.59
N GLY A 2 6.11 -5.23 -4.58
CA GLY A 2 5.31 -5.19 -3.34
C GLY A 2 5.51 -3.94 -2.49
N MET A 3 5.60 -2.76 -3.13
CA MET A 3 5.56 -1.46 -2.46
C MET A 3 4.25 -1.34 -1.67
N ALA A 4 4.32 -0.93 -0.41
CA ALA A 4 3.16 -0.67 0.40
C ALA A 4 2.42 0.56 -0.14
N SER A 5 1.10 0.55 -0.02
CA SER A 5 0.21 1.61 -0.52
C SER A 5 0.60 3.01 -0.04
N HIS A 6 1.03 3.17 1.22
CA HIS A 6 1.46 4.45 1.79
C HIS A 6 2.78 4.99 1.21
N GLU A 7 3.64 4.13 0.67
CA GLU A 7 4.93 4.53 0.08
C GLU A 7 4.74 5.21 -1.29
N TRP A 8 3.62 4.94 -1.97
CA TRP A 8 3.35 5.47 -3.30
C TRP A 8 3.27 6.99 -3.34
N TYR A 9 2.56 7.61 -2.39
CA TYR A 9 2.43 9.07 -2.40
C TYR A 9 3.79 9.75 -2.27
N ASP A 10 4.62 9.29 -1.34
CA ASP A 10 5.97 9.83 -1.14
C ASP A 10 6.88 9.61 -2.35
N PHE A 11 6.70 8.49 -3.06
CA PHE A 11 7.41 8.18 -4.29
C PHE A 11 7.05 9.14 -5.44
N ILE A 12 5.78 9.57 -5.54
CA ILE A 12 5.29 10.32 -6.71
C ILE A 12 5.12 11.83 -6.47
N LYS A 13 5.03 12.31 -5.22
CA LYS A 13 4.63 13.70 -4.91
C LYS A 13 5.50 14.80 -5.52
N ASN A 14 6.75 14.49 -5.85
CA ASN A 14 7.72 15.44 -6.41
C ASN A 14 7.87 15.35 -7.95
N ASP A 15 7.10 14.49 -8.61
CA ASP A 15 7.05 14.33 -10.07
C ASP A 15 5.62 14.66 -10.54
N PRO A 16 5.33 15.91 -10.96
CA PRO A 16 3.96 16.31 -11.32
C PRO A 16 3.34 15.48 -12.45
N PRO A 17 4.05 15.16 -13.55
CA PRO A 17 3.55 14.20 -14.54
C PRO A 17 3.12 12.86 -13.93
N LEU A 18 3.95 12.29 -13.07
CA LEU A 18 3.66 11.00 -12.44
C LEU A 18 2.49 11.10 -11.45
N LEU A 19 2.52 12.07 -10.54
CA LEU A 19 1.47 12.34 -9.56
C LEU A 19 0.10 12.53 -10.24
N HIS A 20 0.02 13.28 -11.33
CA HIS A 20 -1.24 13.56 -12.02
C HIS A 20 -1.69 12.46 -12.98
N GLY A 21 -0.78 11.56 -13.37
CA GLY A 21 -1.07 10.43 -14.22
C GLY A 21 -1.49 9.20 -13.42
N ILE A 22 -0.59 8.71 -12.56
CA ILE A 22 -0.67 7.36 -12.00
C ILE A 22 -1.84 7.17 -11.03
N VAL A 23 -2.26 8.22 -10.32
CA VAL A 23 -3.40 8.17 -9.38
C VAL A 23 -4.74 7.89 -10.06
N LYS A 24 -4.79 7.97 -11.39
CA LYS A 24 -5.97 7.63 -12.22
C LYS A 24 -5.93 6.19 -12.73
N THR A 25 -4.88 5.44 -12.41
CA THR A 25 -4.77 4.03 -12.80
C THR A 25 -5.81 3.22 -12.06
N ASP A 26 -6.61 2.46 -12.79
CA ASP A 26 -7.61 1.57 -12.18
C ASP A 26 -6.96 0.61 -11.18
N ARG A 27 -7.62 0.46 -10.03
CA ARG A 27 -7.21 -0.45 -8.95
C ARG A 27 -5.88 -0.11 -8.26
N LEU A 28 -5.40 1.13 -8.39
CA LEU A 28 -4.28 1.65 -7.60
C LEU A 28 -4.78 2.56 -6.46
N VAL A 29 -4.27 2.32 -5.26
CA VAL A 29 -4.48 3.18 -4.08
C VAL A 29 -3.11 3.65 -3.59
N VAL A 30 -2.95 4.96 -3.41
CA VAL A 30 -1.65 5.60 -3.11
C VAL A 30 -1.53 6.11 -1.66
N PHE A 31 -2.48 5.77 -0.80
CA PHE A 31 -2.48 6.04 0.63
C PHE A 31 -2.59 4.73 1.42
N GLY A 32 -2.30 4.79 2.73
CA GLY A 32 -2.11 3.60 3.57
C GLY A 32 -3.30 2.63 3.68
N GLY A 33 -2.98 1.38 4.05
CA GLY A 33 -3.94 0.28 4.27
C GLY A 33 -3.57 -1.02 3.56
N GLY A 34 -2.71 -0.97 2.53
CA GLY A 34 -2.25 -2.14 1.77
C GLY A 34 -0.75 -2.43 1.90
N TYR A 35 -0.40 -3.72 2.07
CA TYR A 35 0.97 -4.24 2.22
C TYR A 35 1.16 -5.56 1.48
N ALA A 36 2.39 -5.85 1.02
CA ALA A 36 2.74 -7.15 0.46
C ALA A 36 3.05 -8.18 1.56
N ILE A 37 2.59 -9.41 1.37
CA ILE A 37 2.93 -10.55 2.25
C ILE A 37 4.22 -11.19 1.73
N LYS A 38 5.28 -11.17 2.55
CA LYS A 38 6.63 -11.61 2.18
C LYS A 38 7.07 -12.81 3.02
N THR A 39 7.66 -13.81 2.39
CA THR A 39 8.29 -14.98 3.02
C THR A 39 9.67 -15.24 2.39
N ASP A 40 10.40 -16.24 2.88
CA ASP A 40 11.67 -16.66 2.27
C ASP A 40 11.52 -17.12 0.80
N ALA A 41 10.31 -17.57 0.41
CA ALA A 41 9.99 -17.93 -0.96
C ALA A 41 9.64 -16.71 -1.85
N GLY A 42 9.58 -15.52 -1.28
CA GLY A 42 9.26 -14.26 -1.97
C GLY A 42 7.89 -13.68 -1.59
N ILE A 43 7.27 -12.94 -2.52
CA ILE A 43 5.96 -12.31 -2.30
C ILE A 43 4.87 -13.32 -2.64
N ILE A 44 4.04 -13.67 -1.66
CA ILE A 44 3.00 -14.68 -1.81
C ILE A 44 1.58 -14.08 -1.92
N GLY A 45 1.45 -12.77 -1.75
CA GLY A 45 0.17 -12.07 -1.82
C GLY A 45 0.25 -10.65 -1.29
N GLY A 46 -0.92 -10.09 -0.97
CA GLY A 46 -1.05 -8.80 -0.32
C GLY A 46 -2.24 -8.78 0.62
N ILE A 47 -2.14 -7.98 1.66
CA ILE A 47 -3.22 -7.63 2.59
C ILE A 47 -3.66 -6.19 2.32
N GLY A 48 -4.95 -5.92 2.44
CA GLY A 48 -5.52 -4.58 2.29
C GLY A 48 -6.68 -4.37 3.27
N VAL A 49 -6.63 -3.29 4.03
CA VAL A 49 -7.68 -2.86 4.96
C VAL A 49 -8.19 -1.49 4.55
N SER A 50 -9.49 -1.29 4.69
CA SER A 50 -10.14 0.02 4.53
C SER A 50 -11.38 0.09 5.42
N GLY A 51 -11.47 1.16 6.22
CA GLY A 51 -12.66 1.39 7.05
C GLY A 51 -12.61 2.66 7.90
N ALA A 52 -11.42 3.20 8.18
CA ALA A 52 -11.24 4.40 9.02
C ALA A 52 -10.24 5.38 8.39
N HIS A 53 -9.52 6.17 9.19
CA HIS A 53 -8.39 6.94 8.66
C HIS A 53 -7.29 5.98 8.19
N TYR A 54 -6.57 6.30 7.10
CA TYR A 54 -5.60 5.37 6.51
C TYR A 54 -4.49 4.93 7.49
N SER A 55 -4.21 5.71 8.55
CA SER A 55 -3.29 5.30 9.61
C SER A 55 -3.84 4.15 10.46
N GLU A 56 -5.14 4.15 10.74
CA GLU A 56 -5.81 3.06 11.46
C GLU A 56 -5.93 1.82 10.56
N ASP A 57 -6.20 2.02 9.27
CA ASP A 57 -6.18 0.92 8.29
C ASP A 57 -4.78 0.27 8.20
N MET A 58 -3.71 1.07 8.31
CA MET A 58 -2.33 0.57 8.37
C MET A 58 -2.09 -0.28 9.61
N GLU A 59 -2.51 0.17 10.80
CA GLU A 59 -2.36 -0.58 12.05
C GLU A 59 -3.02 -1.96 11.97
N VAL A 60 -4.26 -2.02 11.46
CA VAL A 60 -4.99 -3.30 11.31
C VAL A 60 -4.32 -4.20 10.28
N ALA A 61 -3.88 -3.66 9.14
CA ALA A 61 -3.19 -4.45 8.12
C ALA A 61 -1.84 -5.01 8.63
N GLN A 62 -1.11 -4.23 9.42
CA GLN A 62 0.14 -4.67 10.04
C GLN A 62 -0.10 -5.74 11.11
N ALA A 63 -1.10 -5.56 11.98
CA ALA A 63 -1.48 -6.59 12.95
C ALA A 63 -1.87 -7.92 12.26
N GLY A 64 -2.53 -7.85 11.10
CA GLY A 64 -2.82 -9.02 10.28
C GLY A 64 -1.58 -9.70 9.71
N LEU A 65 -0.53 -8.94 9.35
CA LEU A 65 0.75 -9.48 8.90
C LEU A 65 1.54 -10.13 10.04
N GLU A 66 1.53 -9.53 11.24
CA GLU A 66 2.23 -10.04 12.42
C GLU A 66 1.65 -11.39 12.91
N ALA A 67 0.42 -11.71 12.51
CA ALA A 67 -0.24 -12.96 12.87
C ALA A 67 0.06 -14.14 11.91
N LEU A 68 0.90 -13.94 10.89
CA LEU A 68 1.33 -14.96 9.92
C LEU A 68 2.64 -15.64 10.34
#